data_AF-A0AAN6WY12-F1
#
_entry.id   AF-A0AAN6WY12-F1
#
_cell.length_a   1.000
_cell.length_b   1.000
_cell.length_c   1.000
_cell.angle_alpha   90.00
_cell.angle_beta   90.00
_cell.angle_gamma   90.00
#
_symmetry.space_group_name_H-M   'P 1'
#
loop_
_entity.id
_entity.type
_entity.pdbx_description
1 polymer ?
#
loop_
_entity_poly.entity_id
_entity_poly.type
_entity_poly.pdbx_seq_one_letter_code
_entity_poly.pdbx_strand_id
1 'polypeptide(L)'
;MADRTEKQQAAQQAVDILHEISTILNCHLDRRTLSICISMIENGVNPEALAAVVKELRKEGQQVQLEAALQAQQLQQQHPSGQQQSSRRK
;
A
#
# COMPACT_ATOMS: atom_id res chain seq x y z
N MET A 1 19.55 -18.52 -26.43
CA MET A 1 18.24 -17.88 -26.14
C MET A 1 17.41 -18.63 -25.11
N ALA A 2 17.56 -19.96 -24.93
CA ALA A 2 16.86 -20.73 -23.88
C ALA A 2 17.16 -20.24 -22.44
N ASP A 3 18.44 -19.99 -22.13
CA ASP A 3 18.91 -19.60 -20.78
C ASP A 3 18.22 -18.35 -20.18
N ARG A 4 17.90 -17.36 -21.01
CA ARG A 4 17.27 -16.11 -20.52
C ARG A 4 15.81 -16.35 -20.11
N THR A 5 15.10 -17.18 -20.86
CA THR A 5 13.72 -17.56 -20.57
C THR A 5 13.65 -18.42 -19.32
N GLU A 6 14.58 -19.37 -19.17
CA GLU A 6 14.67 -20.25 -17.99
C GLU A 6 14.94 -19.44 -16.71
N LYS A 7 15.88 -18.47 -16.76
CA LYS A 7 16.14 -17.55 -15.65
C LYS A 7 14.93 -16.69 -15.30
N GLN A 8 14.21 -16.20 -16.31
CA GLN A 8 13.00 -15.40 -16.09
C GLN A 8 11.88 -16.23 -15.44
N GLN A 9 11.71 -17.48 -15.86
CA GLN A 9 10.75 -18.40 -15.24
C GLN A 9 11.12 -18.73 -13.79
N ALA A 10 12.40 -19.00 -13.51
CA ALA A 10 12.88 -19.25 -12.16
C ALA A 10 12.68 -18.04 -11.23
N ALA A 11 12.95 -16.83 -11.72
CA ALA A 11 12.71 -15.59 -10.96
C ALA A 11 11.22 -15.41 -10.64
N GLN A 12 10.33 -15.68 -11.60
CA GLN A 12 8.89 -15.62 -11.37
C GLN A 12 8.43 -16.62 -10.29
N GLN A 13 8.92 -17.86 -10.36
CA GLN A 13 8.63 -18.89 -9.36
C GLN A 13 9.14 -18.51 -7.97
N ALA A 14 10.34 -17.93 -7.89
CA ALA A 14 10.88 -17.45 -6.62
C ALA A 14 9.98 -16.38 -5.99
N VAL A 15 9.49 -15.41 -6.78
CA VAL A 15 8.54 -14.39 -6.31
C VAL A 15 7.21 -15.02 -5.88
N ASP A 16 6.71 -16.03 -6.59
CA ASP A 16 5.48 -16.73 -6.23
C ASP A 16 5.60 -17.41 -4.87
N ILE A 17 6.67 -18.18 -4.65
CA ILE A 17 6.94 -18.87 -3.39
C ILE A 17 7.11 -17.86 -2.25
N LEU A 18 7.89 -16.79 -2.46
CA LEU A 18 8.11 -15.76 -1.44
C LEU A 18 6.81 -15.03 -1.08
N HIS A 19 5.91 -14.82 -2.05
CA HIS A 19 4.61 -14.20 -1.79
C HIS A 19 3.70 -15.12 -0.97
N GLU A 20 3.72 -16.42 -1.22
CA GLU A 20 3.00 -17.41 -0.42
C GLU A 20 3.52 -17.41 1.03
N ILE A 21 4.84 -17.44 1.22
CA ILE A 21 5.47 -17.33 2.55
C ILE A 21 5.06 -16.04 3.26
N SER A 22 5.12 -14.89 2.56
CA SER A 22 4.67 -13.59 3.08
C SER A 22 3.20 -13.61 3.54
N THR A 23 2.35 -14.32 2.79
CA THR A 23 0.92 -14.47 3.12
C THR A 23 0.74 -15.31 4.37
N ILE A 24 1.41 -16.47 4.46
CA ILE A 24 1.36 -17.36 5.63
C ILE A 24 1.83 -16.63 6.90
N LEU A 25 2.87 -15.81 6.79
CA LEU A 25 3.43 -15.04 7.89
C LEU A 25 2.69 -13.72 8.16
N ASN A 26 1.62 -13.42 7.43
CA ASN A 26 0.85 -12.18 7.54
C ASN A 26 1.74 -10.92 7.46
N CYS A 27 2.74 -10.91 6.57
CA CYS A 27 3.58 -9.72 6.36
C CYS A 27 2.82 -8.57 5.65
N HIS A 28 1.66 -8.89 5.07
CA HIS A 28 0.82 -7.96 4.31
C HIS A 28 1.57 -7.27 3.17
N LEU A 29 2.49 -7.97 2.49
CA LEU A 29 3.20 -7.45 1.31
C LEU A 29 2.51 -7.99 0.05
N ASP A 30 2.02 -7.09 -0.79
CA ASP A 30 1.56 -7.45 -2.13
C ASP A 30 2.75 -7.81 -3.04
N ARG A 31 2.47 -8.51 -4.14
CA ARG A 31 3.51 -8.98 -5.10
C ARG A 31 4.43 -7.87 -5.60
N ARG A 32 3.91 -6.67 -5.83
CA ARG A 32 4.70 -5.55 -6.35
C ARG A 32 5.66 -5.06 -5.28
N THR A 33 5.16 -4.81 -4.06
CA THR A 33 6.01 -4.39 -2.94
C THR A 33 7.08 -5.44 -2.62
N LEU A 34 6.72 -6.72 -2.61
CA LEU A 34 7.67 -7.81 -2.39
C LEU A 34 8.78 -7.83 -3.46
N SER A 35 8.43 -7.67 -4.73
CA SER A 35 9.40 -7.63 -5.84
C SER A 35 10.38 -6.45 -5.71
N ILE A 36 9.89 -5.29 -5.24
CA ILE A 36 10.74 -4.13 -4.96
C ILE A 36 11.69 -4.45 -3.80
N CYS A 37 11.20 -5.05 -2.71
CA CYS A 37 12.05 -5.43 -1.59
C CYS A 37 13.13 -6.43 -2.00
N ILE A 38 12.80 -7.44 -2.80
CA ILE A 38 13.77 -8.41 -3.35
C ILE A 38 14.85 -7.67 -4.14
N SER A 39 14.47 -6.80 -5.07
CA SER A 39 15.43 -6.04 -5.86
C SER A 39 16.34 -5.16 -5.00
N MET A 40 15.81 -4.49 -3.97
CA MET A 40 16.63 -3.70 -3.03
C MET A 40 17.65 -4.58 -2.29
N ILE A 41 17.22 -5.75 -1.81
CA ILE A 41 18.10 -6.70 -1.10
C ILE A 41 19.17 -7.26 -2.05
N GLU A 42 18.82 -7.59 -3.29
CA GLU A 42 19.77 -8.03 -4.33
C GLU A 42 20.79 -6.94 -4.68
N ASN A 43 20.44 -5.66 -4.52
CA ASN A 43 21.35 -4.51 -4.65
C ASN A 43 22.14 -4.21 -3.36
N GLY A 44 22.07 -5.06 -2.34
CA GLY A 44 22.88 -4.96 -1.12
C GLY A 44 22.24 -4.19 0.03
N VAL A 45 20.95 -3.84 -0.07
CA VAL A 45 20.24 -3.21 1.06
C VAL A 45 20.04 -4.24 2.20
N ASN A 46 20.33 -3.83 3.43
CA ASN A 46 20.11 -4.66 4.61
C ASN A 46 18.60 -4.93 4.81
N PRO A 47 18.16 -6.20 4.95
CA PRO A 47 16.74 -6.56 5.05
C PRO A 47 16.07 -6.08 6.35
N GLU A 48 16.81 -6.02 7.47
CA GLU A 48 16.29 -5.55 8.76
C GLU A 48 16.02 -4.05 8.73
N ALA A 49 16.95 -3.28 8.17
CA ALA A 49 16.78 -1.84 7.95
C ALA A 49 15.63 -1.55 6.98
N LEU A 50 15.53 -2.32 5.89
CA LEU A 50 14.42 -2.20 4.95
C LEU A 50 13.07 -2.50 5.62
N ALA A 51 13.00 -3.52 6.46
CA ALA A 51 11.79 -3.83 7.22
C ALA A 51 11.38 -2.70 8.17
N ALA A 52 12.34 -2.03 8.81
CA ALA A 52 12.08 -0.85 9.65
C ALA A 52 11.49 0.31 8.82
N VAL A 53 12.07 0.59 7.65
CA VAL A 53 11.56 1.63 6.73
C VAL A 53 10.15 1.32 6.25
N VAL A 54 9.87 0.08 5.83
CA VAL A 54 8.53 -0.32 5.39
C VAL A 54 7.49 -0.15 6.51
N LYS A 55 7.85 -0.46 7.76
CA LYS A 55 6.97 -0.27 8.91
C LYS A 55 6.67 1.21 9.16
N GLU A 56 7.68 2.08 9.12
CA GLU A 56 7.46 3.51 9.36
C GLU A 56 6.62 4.14 8.24
N LEU A 57 6.93 3.87 6.98
CA LEU A 57 6.16 4.40 5.84
C LEU A 57 4.69 3.96 5.87
N ARG A 58 4.40 2.73 6.30
CA ARG A 58 3.01 2.26 6.47
C ARG A 58 2.28 3.03 7.56
N LYS A 59 2.95 3.27 8.68
CA LYS A 59 2.40 4.02 9.81
C LYS A 59 2.12 5.47 9.42
N GLU A 60 3.08 6.15 8.79
CA GLU A 60 2.90 7.51 8.27
C GLU A 60 1.79 7.58 7.24
N GLY A 61 1.75 6.63 6.29
CA GLY A 61 0.70 6.56 5.28
C GLY A 61 -0.70 6.36 5.87
N GLN A 62 -0.84 5.61 6.96
CA GLN A 62 -2.10 5.47 7.69
C GLN A 62 -2.50 6.77 8.41
N GLN A 63 -1.55 7.47 9.02
CA GLN A 63 -1.81 8.75 9.68
C GLN A 63 -2.30 9.80 8.68
N VAL A 64 -1.63 9.94 7.54
CA VAL A 64 -2.04 10.88 6.48
C VAL A 64 -3.45 10.57 5.96
N GLN A 65 -3.78 9.29 5.76
CA GLN A 65 -5.13 8.89 5.33
C GLN A 65 -6.20 9.22 6.36
N LEU A 66 -5.91 9.00 7.65
CA LEU A 66 -6.83 9.31 8.74
C LEU A 66 -7.09 10.82 8.82
N GLU A 67 -6.04 11.63 8.76
CA GLU A 67 -6.16 13.09 8.77
C GLU A 67 -6.98 13.60 7.58
N ALA A 68 -6.72 13.09 6.38
CA ALA A 68 -7.48 13.46 5.19
C ALA A 68 -8.96 13.08 5.30
N ALA A 69 -9.27 11.91 5.87
CA ALA A 69 -10.65 11.47 6.10
C ALA A 69 -11.39 12.36 7.11
N LEU A 70 -10.73 12.76 8.20
CA LEU A 70 -11.30 13.68 9.19
C LEU A 70 -11.56 15.07 8.60
N GLN A 71 -10.63 15.59 7.80
CA GLN A 71 -10.81 16.87 7.10
C GLN A 71 -12.00 16.82 6.15
N ALA A 72 -12.15 15.73 5.37
CA ALA A 72 -13.29 15.55 4.47
C ALA A 72 -14.63 15.52 5.22
N GLN A 73 -14.70 14.87 6.39
CA GLN A 73 -15.91 14.82 7.22
C GLN A 73 -16.25 16.19 7.83
N GLN A 74 -15.26 17.01 8.18
CA GLN A 74 -15.48 18.36 8.71
C GLN A 74 -16.07 19.28 7.63
N LEU A 75 -15.58 19.19 6.40
CA LEU A 75 -16.10 19.98 5.27
C LEU A 75 -17.55 19.63 4.92
N GLN A 76 -17.92 18.34 4.99
CA GLN A 76 -19.30 17.90 4.74
C GLN A 76 -20.30 18.43 5.79
N GLN A 77 -19.85 18.63 7.04
CA GLN A 77 -20.69 19.15 8.11
C GLN A 77 -20.89 20.68 8.08
N GLN A 78 -20.09 21.42 7.30
CA GLN A 78 -20.21 22.88 7.18
C GLN A 78 -21.22 23.34 6.10
N HIS A 79 -21.80 22.43 5.30
CA HIS A 79 -22.80 22.74 4.27
C HIS A 79 -24.25 22.21 4.51
N PRO A 80 -24.92 22.33 5.70
CA PRO A 80 -26.29 21.82 5.84
C PRO A 80 -27.42 22.81 5.48
N SER A 81 -27.16 24.04 5.03
CA SER A 81 -28.19 25.10 5.09
C SER A 81 -28.42 25.82 3.75
N GLY A 82 -29.31 25.29 2.91
CA GLY A 82 -29.69 25.98 1.67
C GLY A 82 -31.05 25.70 1.04
N GLN A 83 -31.76 24.61 1.40
CA GLN A 83 -32.97 24.22 0.65
C GLN A 83 -34.30 24.27 1.41
N GLN A 84 -34.36 24.76 2.65
CA GLN A 84 -35.60 24.69 3.45
C GLN A 84 -36.54 25.90 3.43
N GLN A 85 -36.28 26.96 2.67
CA GLN A 85 -37.15 28.17 2.74
C GLN A 85 -38.17 28.37 1.61
N SER A 86 -38.17 27.59 0.52
CA SER A 86 -39.04 27.91 -0.64
C SER A 86 -40.41 27.22 -0.68
N SER A 87 -40.78 26.38 0.28
CA SER A 87 -42.07 25.65 0.23
C SER A 87 -43.20 26.24 1.10
N ARG A 88 -42.98 27.39 1.77
CA ARG A 88 -43.96 27.97 2.70
C ARG A 88 -44.65 29.25 2.21
N ARG A 89 -44.47 29.64 0.95
CA ARG A 89 -45.17 30.79 0.36
C ARG A 89 -45.66 30.49 -1.05
N LYS A 90 -46.81 29.83 -1.14
CA LYS A 90 -48.04 30.31 -1.80
C LYS A 90 -49.06 29.18 -1.89
#